data_AF-A0A1Y1BCY9-F1
#
_entry.id   AF-A0A1Y1BCY9-F1
#
_cell.length_a   1.000
_cell.length_b   1.000
_cell.length_c   1.000
_cell.angle_alpha   90.00
_cell.angle_beta   90.00
_cell.angle_gamma   90.00
#
_symmetry.space_group_name_H-M   'P 1'
#
loop_
_entity.id
_entity.type
_entity.pdbx_description
1 polymer ?
#
loop_
_entity_poly.entity_id
_entity_poly.type
_entity_poly.pdbx_seq_one_letter_code
_entity_poly.pdbx_strand_id
1 'polypeptide(L)'
;MHRTALVTLNMRELDRLKVIQAVVDLGVKPGRAAERLGLTIRQIERLVLRHQESGAAGLASRKRGFPGNRKLDSSPSFPVDGQT
;
A
#
# COMPACT_ATOMS: atom_id res chain seq x y z
N MET A 1 -5.31 -21.37 -4.34
CA MET A 1 -3.83 -21.38 -4.20
C MET A 1 -3.31 -19.98 -4.47
N HIS A 2 -2.86 -19.25 -3.44
CA HIS A 2 -2.25 -17.94 -3.66
C HIS A 2 -0.81 -18.14 -4.15
N ARG A 3 -0.53 -17.66 -5.37
CA ARG A 3 0.81 -17.68 -5.97
C ARG A 3 1.77 -16.95 -5.04
N THR A 4 2.80 -17.63 -4.55
CA THR A 4 3.88 -17.03 -3.77
C THR A 4 4.68 -16.09 -4.67
N ALA A 5 4.26 -14.82 -4.70
CA ALA A 5 4.98 -13.75 -5.35
C ALA A 5 5.92 -13.08 -4.34
N LEU A 6 7.17 -12.84 -4.72
CA LEU A 6 8.11 -12.06 -3.92
C LEU A 6 7.66 -10.59 -3.93
N VAL A 7 7.34 -10.05 -2.76
CA VAL A 7 6.91 -8.66 -2.58
C VAL A 7 7.98 -7.90 -1.81
N THR A 8 8.49 -6.83 -2.40
CA THR A 8 9.41 -5.90 -1.73
C THR A 8 8.64 -4.96 -0.82
N LEU A 9 8.88 -5.06 0.49
CA LEU A 9 8.24 -4.24 1.52
C LEU A 9 9.29 -3.37 2.22
N ASN A 10 8.95 -2.13 2.54
CA ASN A 10 9.75 -1.34 3.48
C ASN A 10 9.47 -1.81 4.92
N MET A 11 10.35 -1.49 5.87
CA MET A 11 10.24 -1.89 7.27
C MET A 11 8.88 -1.52 7.90
N ARG A 12 8.32 -0.34 7.54
CA ARG A 12 6.97 0.07 7.97
C ARG A 12 5.85 -0.80 7.40
N GLU A 13 5.99 -1.26 6.16
CA GLU A 13 4.99 -2.13 5.54
C GLU A 13 5.11 -3.56 6.05
N LEU A 14 6.33 -3.99 6.37
CA LEU A 14 6.58 -5.28 7.01
C LEU A 14 5.99 -5.33 8.42
N ASP A 15 6.10 -4.25 9.19
CA ASP A 15 5.45 -4.14 10.49
C ASP A 15 3.91 -4.15 10.36
N ARG A 16 3.37 -3.39 9.41
CA ARG A 16 1.94 -3.45 9.07
C ARG A 16 1.49 -4.86 8.68
N LEU A 17 2.30 -5.58 7.90
CA LEU A 17 2.01 -6.95 7.50
C LEU A 17 1.91 -7.88 8.71
N LYS A 18 2.87 -7.82 9.64
CA LYS A 18 2.83 -8.60 10.88
C LYS A 18 1.58 -8.32 11.71
N VAL A 19 1.22 -7.05 11.86
CA VAL A 19 0.04 -6.66 12.64
C VAL A 19 -1.26 -7.11 11.97
N ILE A 20 -1.38 -6.95 10.65
CA ILE A 20 -2.58 -7.38 9.91
C ILE A 20 -2.69 -8.91 9.89
N GLN A 21 -1.58 -9.62 9.74
CA GLN A 21 -1.55 -11.09 9.85
C GLN A 21 -2.04 -11.54 11.24
N ALA A 22 -1.64 -10.86 12.30
CA ALA A 22 -2.15 -11.15 13.66
C ALA A 22 -3.66 -10.87 13.81
N VAL A 23 -4.22 -9.88 13.11
CA VAL A 23 -5.67 -9.64 13.10
C VAL A 23 -6.41 -10.78 12.42
N VAL A 24 -5.88 -11.29 11.31
CA VAL A 24 -6.53 -12.34 10.52
C VAL A 24 -6.34 -13.72 11.14
N ASP A 25 -5.12 -14.08 11.53
CA ASP A 25 -4.77 -15.44 11.98
C ASP A 25 -4.99 -15.65 13.48
N LEU A 26 -4.75 -14.60 14.29
CA LEU A 26 -4.77 -14.68 15.75
C LEU A 26 -5.99 -13.98 16.35
N GLY A 27 -6.92 -13.47 15.53
CA GLY A 27 -8.14 -12.83 15.97
C GLY A 27 -7.91 -11.54 16.78
N VAL A 28 -6.78 -10.84 16.55
CA VAL A 28 -6.51 -9.57 17.23
C VAL A 28 -7.59 -8.55 16.86
N LYS A 29 -8.20 -7.91 17.87
CA LYS A 29 -9.23 -6.89 17.64
C LYS A 29 -8.67 -5.75 16.76
N PRO A 30 -9.41 -5.29 15.73
CA PRO A 30 -9.00 -4.19 14.86
C PRO A 30 -8.62 -2.90 15.60
N GLY A 31 -9.28 -2.61 16.74
CA GLY A 31 -8.93 -1.47 17.60
C GLY A 31 -7.51 -1.55 18.17
N ARG A 32 -7.06 -2.74 18.59
CA ARG A 32 -5.71 -2.92 19.12
C ARG A 32 -4.64 -2.81 18.04
N ALA A 33 -4.95 -3.27 16.83
CA ALA A 33 -4.10 -3.08 15.66
C ALA A 33 -4.01 -1.61 15.23
N ALA A 34 -5.12 -0.89 15.32
CA ALA A 34 -5.20 0.55 15.06
C ALA A 34 -4.29 1.34 15.99
N GLU A 35 -4.34 1.09 17.30
CA GLU A 35 -3.43 1.70 18.29
C GLU A 35 -1.96 1.40 17.98
N ARG A 36 -1.64 0.12 17.69
CA ARG A 36 -0.26 -0.32 17.45
C ARG A 36 0.35 0.29 16.18
N LEU A 37 -0.46 0.53 15.16
CA LEU A 37 -0.03 1.12 13.89
C LEU A 37 -0.25 2.64 13.83
N GLY A 38 -0.86 3.26 14.84
CA GLY A 38 -1.27 4.67 14.80
C GLY A 38 -2.25 4.97 13.67
N LEU A 39 -3.11 4.01 13.32
CA LEU A 39 -4.11 4.11 12.26
C LEU A 39 -5.52 4.12 12.83
N THR A 40 -6.49 4.54 12.02
CA THR A 40 -7.90 4.39 12.38
C THR A 40 -8.40 2.97 12.13
N ILE A 41 -9.44 2.54 12.85
CA ILE A 41 -10.05 1.21 12.69
C ILE A 41 -10.47 0.96 11.23
N ARG A 42 -11.08 1.96 10.57
CA ARG A 42 -11.45 1.87 9.15
C ARG A 42 -10.25 1.62 8.22
N GLN A 43 -9.09 2.17 8.55
CA GLN A 43 -7.86 1.91 7.79
C GLN A 43 -7.38 0.47 8.02
N ILE A 44 -7.48 -0.05 9.25
CA ILE A 44 -7.18 -1.45 9.56
C ILE A 44 -8.10 -2.39 8.80
N GLU A 45 -9.42 -2.19 8.86
CA GLU A 45 -10.40 -3.00 8.13
C GLU A 45 -10.11 -3.02 6.63
N ARG A 46 -9.79 -1.86 6.04
CA ARG A 46 -9.40 -1.76 4.62
C ARG A 46 -8.09 -2.49 4.31
N LEU A 47 -7.16 -2.60 5.25
CA LEU A 47 -5.93 -3.36 5.08
C LEU A 47 -6.19 -4.86 5.20
N VAL A 48 -7.06 -5.28 6.12
CA VAL A 48 -7.50 -6.67 6.26
C VAL A 48 -8.17 -7.16 4.98
N LEU A 49 -9.12 -6.41 4.44
CA LEU A 49 -9.80 -6.77 3.18
C LEU A 49 -8.79 -6.94 2.03
N ARG A 50 -7.86 -5.99 1.87
CA ARG A 50 -6.81 -6.08 0.83
C ARG A 50 -5.85 -7.24 1.04
N HIS A 51 -5.58 -7.59 2.29
CA HIS A 51 -4.75 -8.73 2.62
C HIS A 51 -5.47 -10.05 2.27
N GLN A 52 -6.78 -10.15 2.48
CA GLN A 52 -7.56 -11.32 2.04
C GLN A 52 -7.62 -11.45 0.51
N GLU A 53 -7.74 -10.34 -0.21
CA GLU A 53 -7.80 -10.32 -1.68
C GLU A 53 -6.44 -10.61 -2.35
N SER A 54 -5.36 -10.00 -1.84
CA SER A 54 -4.06 -9.92 -2.53
C SER A 54 -2.86 -10.36 -1.66
N GLY A 55 -3.09 -10.84 -0.45
CA GLY A 55 -2.02 -11.25 0.47
C GLY A 55 -1.09 -10.09 0.85
N ALA A 56 0.20 -10.39 0.96
CA ALA A 56 1.25 -9.42 1.29
C ALA A 56 1.31 -8.24 0.30
N ALA A 57 1.02 -8.50 -0.99
CA ALA A 57 1.03 -7.49 -2.04
C ALA A 57 -0.03 -6.39 -1.82
N GLY A 58 -1.16 -6.73 -1.16
CA GLY A 58 -2.21 -5.77 -0.83
C GLY A 58 -1.83 -4.74 0.24
N LEU A 59 -0.76 -5.01 0.99
CA LEU A 59 -0.26 -4.14 2.07
C LEU A 59 0.92 -3.26 1.63
N ALA A 60 1.54 -3.60 0.49
CA ALA A 60 2.50 -2.74 -0.17
C ALA A 60 1.79 -1.46 -0.66
N SER A 61 2.47 -0.32 -0.49
CA SER A 61 1.94 0.95 -0.98
C SER A 61 1.82 0.91 -2.50
N ARG A 62 0.58 1.03 -3.00
CA ARG A 62 0.28 1.18 -4.44
C ARG A 62 0.91 2.42 -5.10
N LYS A 63 1.44 3.36 -4.30
CA LYS A 63 2.20 4.52 -4.81
C LYS A 63 3.65 4.17 -5.19
N ARG A 64 4.18 3.00 -4.82
CA ARG A 64 5.50 2.56 -5.30
C ARG A 64 5.39 2.21 -6.78
N GLY A 65 6.10 2.93 -7.63
CA GLY A 65 6.09 2.74 -9.08
C GLY A 65 5.04 3.56 -9.85
N PHE A 66 4.19 4.33 -9.16
CA PHE A 66 3.23 5.23 -9.81
C PHE A 66 3.40 6.68 -9.33
N PRO A 67 3.47 7.66 -10.24
CA PRO A 67 3.32 9.07 -9.89
C PRO A 67 1.98 9.27 -9.17
N GLY A 68 2.01 9.92 -7.99
CA GLY A 68 0.81 10.13 -7.18
C GLY A 68 -0.27 10.92 -7.91
N ASN A 69 -1.51 10.85 -7.42
CA ASN A 69 -2.72 11.48 -7.98
C ASN A 69 -2.66 13.01 -8.22
N ARG A 70 -1.53 13.66 -7.94
CA ARG A 70 -1.28 15.09 -8.14
C ARG A 70 -0.22 15.26 -9.23
N LYS A 71 -0.45 14.68 -10.42
CA LYS A 71 0.36 15.01 -11.59
C LYS A 71 0.06 16.45 -11.99
N LEU A 72 1.04 17.34 -11.84
CA LEU A 72 1.15 18.47 -12.74
C LEU A 72 1.58 17.88 -14.07
N ASP A 73 0.87 18.20 -15.14
CA ASP A 73 1.29 17.84 -16.49
C ASP A 73 2.72 18.35 -16.68
N SER A 74 3.68 17.42 -16.74
CA SER A 74 4.98 17.74 -17.30
C SER A 74 4.83 17.70 -18.82
N SER A 75 3.98 18.57 -19.38
CA SER A 75 4.14 18.94 -20.77
C SER A 75 5.31 19.93 -20.81
N PRO A 76 6.46 19.59 -21.42
CA PRO A 76 7.35 20.63 -21.87
C PRO A 76 6.59 21.34 -23.01
N SER A 77 5.92 22.44 -22.68
CA SER A 77 5.39 23.37 -23.67
C SER A 77 6.56 24.15 -24.25
N PHE A 78 7.29 23.52 -25.17
CA PHE A 78 8.13 24.25 -26.11
C PHE A 78 7.72 23.81 -27.51
N PRO A 79 7.13 24.71 -28.32
CA PRO A 79 7.03 24.47 -29.75
C PRO A 79 8.45 24.43 -30.31
N VAL A 80 8.85 23.28 -30.85
CA VAL A 80 10.02 23.20 -31.73
C VAL A 80 9.59 23.70 -33.11
N ASP A 81 9.43 25.02 -33.19
CA ASP A 81 9.40 25.74 -34.47
C ASP A 81 10.83 25.84 -35.01
N GLY A 82 10.96 25.62 -36.33
CA GLY A 82 12.22 25.40 -37.01
C GLY A 82 13.22 26.55 -37.04
N GLN A 83 14.50 26.17 -37.03
CA GLN A 83 15.72 26.81 -37.52
C GLN A 83 16.85 25.87 -37.06
N THR A 84 17.77 25.35 -37.87
CA THR A 84 18.49 25.84 -39.06
C THR A 84 18.69 24.69 -40.06
#